data_AF-A0A8H4K910-F1
#
_entry.id   AF-A0A8H4K910-F1
#
_cell.length_a   1.000
_cell.length_b   1.000
_cell.length_c   1.000
_cell.angle_alpha   90.00
_cell.angle_beta   90.00
_cell.angle_gamma   90.00
#
_symmetry.space_group_name_H-M   'P 1'
#
loop_
_entity.id
_entity.type
_entity.pdbx_description
1 polymer ?
#
loop_
_entity_poly.entity_id
_entity_poly.type
_entity_poly.pdbx_seq_one_letter_code
_entity_poly.pdbx_strand_id
1 'polypeptide(L)'
;MNIFAGKRGGLKANYDFGIITGTMLLSTDEGILGDPDCDSHSDESEESEDEEEETTKGRKRTLTQVAKEKGKENSKPCLPPKKKTITPSISRHVFYRLYGRETGEGQVLPEAHPGQIDFLNDNCTKFFGLAYQFPYEGSNVEFGGYKISDEPKGDVEG
;
A
#
# COMPACT_ATOMS: atom_id res chain seq x y z
N MET A 1 -14.21 -5.87 7.91
CA MET A 1 -13.11 -6.79 7.54
C MET A 1 -12.80 -7.65 8.75
N ASN A 2 -13.02 -8.95 8.63
CA ASN A 2 -12.66 -9.92 9.67
C ASN A 2 -11.32 -10.53 9.30
N ILE A 3 -10.42 -10.67 10.27
CA ILE A 3 -9.05 -11.18 10.07
C ILE A 3 -8.88 -12.46 10.90
N PHE A 4 -8.29 -13.48 10.28
CA PHE A 4 -8.09 -14.82 10.80
C PHE A 4 -6.65 -15.28 10.55
N ALA A 5 -6.18 -16.25 11.31
CA ALA A 5 -4.90 -16.90 11.03
C ALA A 5 -4.98 -17.68 9.69
N GLY A 6 -3.97 -17.50 8.84
CA GLY A 6 -3.79 -18.20 7.57
C GLY A 6 -2.71 -19.30 7.65
N LYS A 7 -2.39 -19.88 6.49
CA LYS A 7 -1.30 -20.87 6.36
C LYS A 7 0.06 -20.18 6.53
N ARG A 8 1.09 -20.94 6.95
CA ARG A 8 2.51 -20.51 7.00
C ARG A 8 2.78 -19.21 7.79
N GLY A 9 1.94 -18.89 8.77
CA GLY A 9 2.08 -17.66 9.57
C GLY A 9 1.50 -16.40 8.91
N GLY A 10 0.90 -16.52 7.72
CA GLY A 10 0.16 -15.44 7.09
C GLY A 10 -1.19 -15.19 7.77
N LEU A 11 -1.82 -14.06 7.44
CA LEU A 11 -3.17 -13.70 7.85
C LEU A 11 -4.13 -13.84 6.66
N LYS A 12 -5.39 -14.14 6.97
CA LYS A 12 -6.48 -14.22 5.99
C LYS A 12 -7.56 -13.22 6.40
N ALA A 13 -8.08 -12.44 5.47
CA ALA A 13 -9.12 -11.48 5.77
C ALA A 13 -10.20 -11.43 4.69
N ASN A 14 -11.44 -11.22 5.10
CA ASN A 14 -12.55 -11.03 4.16
C ASN A 14 -12.69 -9.56 3.81
N TYR A 15 -12.82 -9.25 2.52
CA TYR A 15 -13.01 -7.89 2.02
C TYR A 15 -14.25 -7.78 1.12
N ASP A 16 -14.77 -6.56 1.07
CA ASP A 16 -15.83 -6.12 0.18
C ASP A 16 -15.50 -4.69 -0.27
N PHE A 17 -15.20 -4.53 -1.56
CA PHE A 17 -14.93 -3.24 -2.20
C PHE A 17 -16.13 -2.73 -3.02
N GLY A 18 -17.32 -3.31 -2.83
CA GLY A 18 -18.54 -3.01 -3.57
C GLY A 18 -18.59 -3.67 -4.94
N ILE A 19 -17.54 -3.53 -5.75
CA ILE A 19 -17.43 -4.16 -7.07
C ILE A 19 -16.83 -5.56 -7.03
N ILE A 20 -16.04 -5.86 -5.99
CA ILE A 20 -15.37 -7.14 -5.80
C ILE A 20 -15.47 -7.52 -4.33
N THR A 21 -15.77 -8.78 -4.07
CA THR A 21 -15.78 -9.38 -2.74
C THR A 21 -14.89 -10.60 -2.70
N GLY A 22 -14.29 -10.90 -1.55
CA GLY A 22 -13.46 -12.09 -1.44
C GLY A 22 -12.57 -12.18 -0.22
N THR A 23 -11.45 -12.85 -0.41
CA THR A 23 -10.42 -13.12 0.58
C THR A 23 -9.11 -12.46 0.19
N MET A 24 -8.49 -11.79 1.16
CA MET A 24 -7.14 -11.26 1.09
C MET A 24 -6.23 -12.11 1.97
N LEU A 25 -5.11 -12.57 1.43
CA LEU A 25 -3.99 -13.12 2.22
C LEU A 25 -3.02 -11.99 2.51
N LEU A 26 -2.52 -11.87 3.74
CA LEU A 26 -1.62 -10.81 4.17
C LEU A 26 -0.38 -11.37 4.88
N SER A 27 0.78 -10.76 4.64
CA SER A 27 2.04 -11.12 5.29
C SER A 27 3.05 -9.97 5.24
N THR A 28 3.97 -9.93 6.20
CA THR A 28 5.16 -9.06 6.13
C THR A 28 6.26 -9.63 5.24
N ASP A 29 6.19 -10.92 4.93
CA ASP A 29 7.07 -11.64 4.01
C ASP A 29 6.27 -12.04 2.76
N GLU A 30 6.66 -11.54 1.59
CA GLU A 30 5.99 -11.87 0.33
C GLU A 30 6.15 -13.36 -0.04
N GLY A 31 7.26 -14.00 0.33
CA GLY A 31 7.57 -15.38 -0.02
C GLY A 31 6.58 -16.40 0.54
N ILE A 32 5.88 -16.06 1.63
CA ILE A 32 4.84 -16.94 2.19
C ILE A 32 3.47 -16.76 1.53
N LEU A 33 3.26 -15.70 0.74
CA LEU A 33 2.03 -15.43 0.00
C LEU A 33 2.02 -16.19 -1.33
N GLY A 34 2.18 -17.51 -1.25
CA GLY A 34 2.01 -18.42 -2.37
C GLY A 34 0.53 -18.67 -2.70
N ASP A 35 0.28 -19.21 -3.88
CA ASP A 35 -1.06 -19.66 -4.28
C ASP A 35 -1.56 -20.72 -3.29
N PRO A 36 -2.78 -20.59 -2.73
CA PRO A 36 -3.31 -21.49 -1.72
C PRO A 36 -3.44 -22.94 -2.21
N ASP A 37 -3.41 -23.14 -3.53
CA ASP A 37 -3.54 -24.41 -4.25
C ASP A 37 -2.20 -24.99 -4.76
N CYS A 38 -1.08 -24.25 -4.65
CA CYS A 38 0.26 -24.74 -5.02
C CYS A 38 1.00 -25.34 -3.82
N ASP A 39 0.48 -26.42 -3.23
CA ASP A 39 1.33 -27.38 -2.51
C ASP A 39 2.03 -28.29 -3.55
N SER A 40 2.91 -27.71 -4.37
CA SER A 40 3.79 -28.47 -5.25
C SER A 40 5.15 -28.56 -4.59
N HIS A 41 5.49 -29.75 -4.11
CA HIS A 41 6.86 -30.13 -3.79
C HIS A 41 7.79 -29.79 -4.97
N SER A 42 8.74 -28.87 -4.77
CA SER A 42 10.11 -29.00 -5.29
C SER A 42 10.97 -27.86 -4.73
N ASP A 43 12.00 -28.26 -3.99
CA ASP A 43 13.17 -27.46 -3.63
C ASP A 43 13.92 -26.92 -4.87
N GLU A 44 14.92 -26.09 -4.57
CA GLU A 44 16.08 -25.60 -5.36
C GLU A 44 15.98 -24.12 -5.79
N SER A 45 16.52 -23.16 -5.02
CA SER A 45 17.93 -22.68 -4.93
C SER A 45 18.10 -21.35 -5.70
N GLU A 46 18.23 -20.18 -5.03
CA GLU A 46 19.48 -19.37 -4.85
C GLU A 46 19.95 -18.74 -6.21
N GLU A 47 20.26 -17.46 -6.43
CA GLU A 47 20.94 -16.42 -5.63
C GLU A 47 20.61 -15.00 -6.15
N SER A 48 20.78 -14.05 -5.24
CA SER A 48 20.79 -12.60 -5.35
C SER A 48 22.06 -12.04 -6.01
N GLU A 49 21.96 -10.97 -6.81
CA GLU A 49 23.04 -9.98 -6.95
C GLU A 49 22.47 -8.55 -7.08
N ASP A 50 23.03 -7.70 -6.21
CA ASP A 50 22.78 -6.28 -5.95
C ASP A 50 23.84 -5.48 -6.72
N GLU A 51 23.45 -4.49 -7.53
CA GLU A 51 24.37 -3.48 -8.05
C GLU A 51 23.71 -2.10 -8.08
N GLU A 52 24.11 -1.26 -7.14
CA GLU A 52 23.98 0.20 -7.19
C GLU A 52 24.91 0.79 -8.26
N GLU A 53 24.44 1.77 -9.05
CA GLU A 53 25.35 2.76 -9.61
C GLU A 53 24.74 4.17 -9.71
N GLU A 54 25.39 5.09 -9.00
CA GLU A 54 25.13 6.52 -8.91
C GLU A 54 25.69 7.25 -10.14
N THR A 55 24.84 7.82 -11.01
CA THR A 55 25.31 8.63 -12.14
C THR A 55 25.26 10.14 -11.89
N THR A 56 26.47 10.69 -11.80
CA THR A 56 26.87 12.09 -11.79
C THR A 56 26.36 12.95 -12.97
N LYS A 57 26.16 14.27 -12.72
CA LYS A 57 26.62 15.46 -13.51
C LYS A 57 25.59 16.59 -13.57
N GLY A 58 25.99 17.80 -13.15
CA GLY A 58 25.10 18.97 -13.22
C GLY A 58 25.71 20.35 -12.97
N ARG A 59 26.84 20.67 -13.60
CA ARG A 59 27.24 21.99 -14.17
C ARG A 59 27.23 23.27 -13.29
N LYS A 60 28.38 23.95 -13.33
CA LYS A 60 28.80 25.17 -12.61
C LYS A 60 28.59 26.45 -13.45
N ARG A 61 28.26 27.57 -12.75
CA ARG A 61 28.42 29.01 -13.09
C ARG A 61 27.36 29.60 -14.05
N THR A 62 26.77 30.77 -13.79
CA THR A 62 27.45 32.09 -13.78
C THR A 62 26.82 33.15 -12.88
N LEU A 63 27.69 34.06 -12.44
CA LEU A 63 27.47 35.26 -11.62
C LEU A 63 27.10 36.45 -12.53
N THR A 64 25.99 37.14 -12.26
CA THR A 64 25.83 38.55 -12.66
C THR A 64 25.00 39.31 -11.62
N GLN A 65 25.67 40.19 -10.88
CA GLN A 65 25.06 41.25 -10.08
C GLN A 65 24.59 42.37 -11.00
N VAL A 66 23.38 42.90 -10.78
CA VAL A 66 23.10 44.33 -11.00
C VAL A 66 22.09 44.80 -9.95
N ALA A 67 22.29 46.03 -9.47
CA ALA A 67 21.78 46.58 -8.23
C ALA A 67 20.56 47.52 -8.39
N LYS A 68 19.92 47.81 -7.24
CA LYS A 68 19.00 48.95 -6.93
C LYS A 68 17.63 48.88 -7.63
N GLU A 69 16.49 49.28 -7.04
CA GLU A 69 16.20 50.31 -6.05
C GLU A 69 14.76 50.15 -5.49
N LYS A 70 14.54 50.70 -4.29
CA LYS A 70 13.30 51.06 -3.55
C LYS A 70 11.90 50.76 -4.15
N GLY A 71 11.02 50.17 -3.32
CA GLY A 71 9.57 50.40 -3.39
C GLY A 71 8.67 49.45 -2.60
N LYS A 72 7.87 50.03 -1.67
CA LYS A 72 6.52 49.62 -1.18
C LYS A 72 6.29 48.25 -0.52
N GLU A 73 5.89 48.33 0.76
CA GLU A 73 4.71 47.69 1.39
C GLU A 73 3.97 46.60 0.59
N ASN A 74 4.04 45.34 1.04
CA ASN A 74 2.86 44.48 1.26
C ASN A 74 3.19 43.11 1.86
N SER A 75 2.35 42.72 2.81
CA SER A 75 2.03 41.37 3.31
C SER A 75 2.99 40.20 3.00
N LYS A 76 3.63 39.67 4.04
CA LYS A 76 4.17 38.30 4.00
C LYS A 76 3.00 37.32 3.79
N PRO A 77 2.99 36.48 2.74
CA PRO A 77 2.09 35.36 2.70
C PRO A 77 2.52 34.38 3.79
N CYS A 78 1.65 34.19 4.79
CA CYS A 78 1.81 33.16 5.79
C CYS A 78 1.72 31.81 5.05
N LEU A 79 2.86 31.16 4.84
CA LEU A 79 2.90 29.81 4.29
C LEU A 79 2.01 28.91 5.17
N PRO A 80 1.08 28.13 4.59
CA PRO A 80 0.25 27.23 5.38
C PRO A 80 1.15 26.29 6.18
N PRO A 81 0.80 25.98 7.44
CA PRO A 81 1.61 25.10 8.27
C PRO A 81 1.77 23.76 7.55
N LYS A 82 3.03 23.38 7.29
CA LYS A 82 3.38 22.08 6.73
C LYS A 82 2.71 21.02 7.61
N LYS A 83 1.75 20.29 7.04
CA LYS A 83 1.11 19.15 7.71
C LYS A 83 2.25 18.21 8.13
N LYS A 84 2.39 17.98 9.43
CA LYS A 84 3.37 17.03 9.95
C LYS A 84 2.93 15.65 9.48
N THR A 85 3.68 15.08 8.53
CA THR A 85 3.56 13.66 8.19
C THR A 85 3.98 12.90 9.44
N ILE A 86 3.01 12.25 10.09
CA ILE A 86 3.29 11.36 11.22
C ILE A 86 3.83 10.09 10.59
N THR A 87 5.14 9.92 10.61
CA THR A 87 5.78 8.65 10.25
C THR A 87 5.68 7.71 11.45
N PRO A 88 5.26 6.45 11.28
CA PRO A 88 5.24 5.50 12.38
C PRO A 88 6.65 5.25 12.91
N SER A 89 6.74 4.92 14.19
CA SER A 89 7.99 4.54 14.87
C SER A 89 8.60 3.26 14.31
N ILE A 90 7.76 2.37 13.77
CA ILE A 90 8.15 1.14 13.08
C ILE A 90 7.36 1.09 11.78
N SER A 91 8.07 0.96 10.65
CA SER A 91 7.40 0.70 9.37
C SER A 91 6.72 -0.67 9.43
N ARG A 92 5.42 -0.71 9.17
CA ARG A 92 4.64 -1.95 9.10
C ARG A 92 4.15 -2.06 7.67
N HIS A 93 5.05 -2.56 6.83
CA HIS A 93 4.77 -2.91 5.44
C HIS A 93 4.19 -4.31 5.38
N VAL A 94 3.11 -4.49 4.63
CA VAL A 94 2.40 -5.76 4.50
C VAL A 94 2.08 -6.00 3.03
N PHE A 95 2.54 -7.13 2.50
CA PHE A 95 2.16 -7.64 1.19
C PHE A 95 0.81 -8.33 1.28
N TYR A 96 0.06 -8.31 0.19
CA TYR A 96 -1.19 -9.07 0.09
C TYR A 96 -1.40 -9.73 -1.27
N ARG A 97 -2.22 -10.78 -1.26
CA ARG A 97 -2.79 -11.44 -2.44
C ARG A 97 -4.30 -11.42 -2.36
N LEU A 98 -4.95 -10.88 -3.39
CA LEU A 98 -6.39 -10.68 -3.47
C LEU A 98 -7.04 -11.77 -4.34
N TYR A 99 -7.96 -12.51 -3.74
CA TYR A 99 -8.80 -13.52 -4.38
C TYR A 99 -10.25 -13.12 -4.22
N GLY A 100 -11.06 -13.25 -5.25
CA GLY A 100 -12.45 -12.90 -5.13
C GLY A 100 -13.27 -13.13 -6.37
N ARG A 101 -14.45 -12.51 -6.36
CA ARG A 101 -15.34 -12.45 -7.51
C ARG A 101 -15.93 -11.06 -7.63
N GLU A 102 -16.23 -10.71 -8.86
CA GLU A 102 -17.02 -9.52 -9.20
C GLU A 102 -18.46 -9.69 -8.68
N THR A 103 -19.11 -8.59 -8.29
CA THR A 103 -20.41 -8.61 -7.58
C THR A 103 -21.64 -8.51 -8.48
N GLY A 104 -21.50 -8.12 -9.75
CA GLY A 104 -22.56 -8.03 -10.75
C GLY A 104 -22.91 -9.36 -11.40
N GLU A 105 -22.02 -9.91 -12.22
CA GLU A 105 -22.19 -11.20 -12.92
C GLU A 105 -21.63 -12.38 -12.11
N GLY A 106 -20.89 -12.13 -11.03
CA GLY A 106 -20.37 -13.17 -10.16
C GLY A 106 -19.10 -13.84 -10.69
N GLN A 107 -18.42 -13.22 -11.66
CA GLN A 107 -17.22 -13.77 -12.28
C GLN A 107 -16.10 -13.91 -11.25
N VAL A 108 -15.61 -15.15 -11.07
CA VAL A 108 -14.47 -15.43 -10.19
C VAL A 108 -13.20 -14.91 -10.84
N LEU A 109 -12.37 -14.22 -10.06
CA LEU A 109 -11.03 -13.81 -10.44
C LEU A 109 -10.12 -15.04 -10.39
N PRO A 110 -9.61 -15.54 -11.54
CA PRO A 110 -8.86 -16.79 -11.59
C PRO A 110 -7.47 -16.64 -10.97
N GLU A 111 -6.89 -15.44 -11.01
CA GLU A 111 -5.53 -15.16 -10.54
C GLU A 111 -5.53 -14.31 -9.27
N ALA A 112 -4.53 -14.56 -8.43
CA ALA A 112 -4.29 -13.81 -7.21
C ALA A 112 -3.65 -12.46 -7.52
N HIS A 113 -4.34 -11.37 -7.21
CA HIS A 113 -3.85 -10.03 -7.55
C HIS A 113 -2.96 -9.48 -6.42
N PRO A 114 -1.68 -9.17 -6.67
CA PRO A 114 -0.76 -8.70 -5.65
C PRO A 114 -0.90 -7.21 -5.34
N GLY A 115 -0.49 -6.85 -4.14
CA GLY A 115 -0.21 -5.48 -3.77
C GLY A 115 0.39 -5.37 -2.37
N GLN A 116 0.45 -4.14 -1.88
CA GLN A 116 1.06 -3.79 -0.61
C GLN A 116 0.21 -2.80 0.18
N ILE A 117 0.38 -2.81 1.50
CA ILE A 117 -0.26 -1.91 2.46
C ILE A 117 0.81 -1.40 3.43
N ASP A 118 0.87 -0.08 3.58
CA ASP A 118 1.70 0.64 4.54
C ASP A 118 0.83 1.26 5.62
N PHE A 119 1.07 0.88 6.87
CA PHE A 119 0.43 1.56 8.00
C PHE A 119 1.08 2.90 8.29
N LEU A 120 0.25 3.93 8.40
CA LEU A 120 0.67 5.33 8.57
C LEU A 120 0.82 5.72 10.05
N ASN A 121 0.51 4.82 10.98
CA ASN A 121 0.61 5.07 12.41
C ASN A 121 0.89 3.80 13.22
N ASP A 122 1.42 3.99 14.43
CA ASP A 122 1.83 2.89 15.31
C ASP A 122 0.68 1.97 15.74
N ASN A 123 -0.54 2.52 15.77
CA ASN A 123 -1.74 1.79 16.16
C ASN A 123 -2.38 0.99 15.00
N CYS A 124 -1.78 1.00 13.80
CA CYS A 124 -2.34 0.36 12.60
C CYS A 124 -3.80 0.76 12.29
N THR A 125 -4.20 1.98 12.66
CA THR A 125 -5.57 2.47 12.43
C THR A 125 -5.72 3.29 11.16
N LYS A 126 -4.62 3.60 10.46
CA LYS A 126 -4.63 4.23 9.14
C LYS A 126 -3.63 3.55 8.25
N PHE A 127 -3.99 3.33 7.00
CA PHE A 127 -3.12 2.72 6.02
C PHE A 127 -3.27 3.36 4.65
N PHE A 128 -2.22 3.20 3.87
CA PHE A 128 -2.17 3.44 2.44
C PHE A 128 -1.88 2.11 1.76
N GLY A 129 -2.50 1.82 0.63
CA GLY A 129 -2.32 0.60 -0.12
C GLY A 129 -2.07 0.89 -1.59
N LEU A 130 -1.32 0.01 -2.23
CA LEU A 130 -1.04 0.02 -3.64
C LEU A 130 -1.40 -1.36 -4.20
N ALA A 131 -2.32 -1.39 -5.15
CA ALA A 131 -2.62 -2.57 -5.95
C ALA A 131 -1.84 -2.48 -7.26
N TYR A 132 -0.91 -3.40 -7.51
CA TYR A 132 -0.14 -3.39 -8.76
C TYR A 132 -1.07 -3.63 -9.96
N GLN A 133 -2.03 -4.52 -9.78
CA GLN A 133 -3.15 -4.73 -10.70
C GLN A 133 -4.43 -4.86 -9.88
N PHE A 134 -5.35 -3.91 -10.05
CA PHE A 134 -6.67 -3.96 -9.45
C PHE A 134 -7.69 -4.37 -10.52
N PRO A 135 -8.46 -5.45 -10.30
CA PRO A 135 -9.42 -5.91 -11.30
C PRO A 135 -10.42 -4.79 -11.66
N TYR A 136 -10.65 -4.60 -12.96
CA TYR A 136 -11.54 -3.58 -13.54
C TYR A 136 -11.11 -2.10 -13.38
N GLU A 137 -10.16 -1.78 -12.50
CA GLU A 137 -9.68 -0.39 -12.28
C GLU A 137 -8.32 -0.12 -12.95
N GLY A 138 -7.53 -1.16 -13.24
CA GLY A 138 -6.25 -1.06 -13.95
C GLY A 138 -5.03 -1.27 -13.05
N SER A 139 -3.91 -0.64 -13.39
CA SER A 139 -2.63 -0.88 -12.74
C SER A 139 -2.22 0.25 -11.80
N ASN A 140 -1.45 -0.08 -10.75
CA ASN A 140 -0.94 0.86 -9.75
C ASN A 140 -2.03 1.71 -9.09
N VAL A 141 -3.12 1.06 -8.69
CA VAL A 141 -4.25 1.72 -8.05
C VAL A 141 -3.92 1.96 -6.58
N GLU A 142 -3.84 3.22 -6.20
CA GLU A 142 -3.67 3.65 -4.81
C GLU A 142 -5.00 3.66 -4.08
N PHE A 143 -5.01 3.16 -2.85
CA PHE A 143 -6.18 3.23 -1.97
C PHE A 143 -5.74 3.52 -0.54
N GLY A 144 -6.69 3.97 0.27
CA GLY A 144 -6.42 4.29 1.67
C GLY A 144 -7.59 3.90 2.55
N GLY A 145 -7.30 3.64 3.80
CA GLY A 145 -8.32 3.24 4.76
C GLY A 145 -7.94 3.59 6.18
N TYR A 146 -8.95 3.54 7.04
CA TYR A 146 -8.79 3.72 8.47
C TYR A 146 -9.74 2.82 9.24
N LYS A 147 -9.32 2.43 10.44
CA LYS A 147 -10.12 1.63 11.36
C LYS A 147 -11.25 2.49 11.93
N ILE A 148 -12.47 1.94 11.91
CA ILE A 148 -13.69 2.64 12.36
C ILE A 148 -14.18 2.12 13.72
N SER A 149 -13.93 0.85 14.06
CA SER A 149 -14.34 0.22 15.32
C SER A 149 -13.37 -0.89 15.74
N ASP A 150 -13.19 -1.08 17.05
CA ASP A 150 -12.53 -2.25 17.64
C ASP A 150 -13.50 -3.43 17.79
N GLU A 151 -14.79 -3.14 17.92
CA GLU A 151 -15.84 -4.13 18.06
C GLU A 151 -16.33 -4.55 16.67
N PRO A 152 -16.33 -5.86 16.34
CA PRO A 152 -16.98 -6.35 15.13
C PRO A 152 -18.48 -6.06 15.27
N LYS A 153 -19.09 -5.45 14.26
CA LYS A 153 -20.55 -5.38 14.18
C LYS A 153 -21.04 -6.82 13.99
N GLY A 154 -21.57 -7.43 15.06
CA GLY A 154 -22.26 -8.71 14.96
C GLY A 154 -23.40 -8.59 13.96
N ASP A 155 -23.70 -9.68 13.26
CA ASP A 155 -24.83 -9.75 12.36
C ASP A 155 -26.09 -9.39 13.15
N VAL A 156 -26.76 -8.31 12.75
CA VAL A 156 -28.09 -7.99 13.26
C VAL A 156 -29.02 -8.97 12.55
N GLU A 157 -29.30 -10.12 13.18
CA GLU A 157 -30.40 -10.99 12.78
C GLU A 157 -31.69 -10.16 12.85
N GLY A 158 -32.30 -9.92 11.70
CA GLY A 158 -33.60 -9.25 11.52
C GLY A 158 -34.52 -10.11 10.68
#